data_AF-A0AA51M412-F1
#
_entry.id   AF-A0AA51M412-F1
#
_cell.length_a   1.000
_cell.length_b   1.000
_cell.length_c   1.000
_cell.angle_alpha   90.00
_cell.angle_beta   90.00
_cell.angle_gamma   90.00
#
_symmetry.space_group_name_H-M   'P 1'
#
loop_
_entity.id
_entity.type
_entity.pdbx_description
1 polymer ?
#
loop_
_entity_poly.entity_id
_entity_poly.type
_entity_poly.pdbx_seq_one_letter_code
_entity_poly.pdbx_strand_id
1 'polypeptide(L)'
;MVKPHGKKGPGKPGQDLPPLLDMPSNEWVFAAIREALEGKDFESIDEVNAFLQGKLAAGDFSLRKKTGTTPLEKAQDIMYDAWDAKGKERIDLAYKALAVSKDCADAYVLLSHEAATSLSEAIRFLEEGVSAGERALGKKMFEEEAGNFWGILETRPYMRARFDLAPLLCIGGKRSEGTAHMQELLRLNPGDNQGVRHELAGCLLEDGDMEALQKLIDEYPDEYSAVWFYSRALLKFRRGAGRLRQTHALLLHLNRTGLYRCIFSGRKYCRHELPSI
;
A
#
# COMPACT_ATOMS: atom_id res chain seq x y z
N MET A 1 29.97 -26.57 44.20
CA MET A 1 29.21 -25.46 44.82
C MET A 1 29.57 -24.17 44.09
N VAL A 2 28.61 -23.56 43.38
CA VAL A 2 28.35 -22.11 43.16
C VAL A 2 27.21 -22.02 42.13
N LYS A 3 26.29 -21.07 42.37
CA LYS A 3 24.86 -21.01 41.98
C LYS A 3 24.58 -20.76 40.48
N PRO A 4 23.36 -21.09 39.98
CA PRO A 4 22.91 -20.78 38.64
C PRO A 4 22.43 -19.32 38.53
N HIS A 5 22.65 -18.67 37.39
CA HIS A 5 22.07 -17.36 37.07
C HIS A 5 21.32 -17.40 35.74
N GLY A 6 20.00 -17.17 35.84
CA GLY A 6 19.23 -16.36 34.91
C GLY A 6 18.88 -16.95 33.55
N LYS A 7 17.70 -17.59 33.47
CA LYS A 7 16.95 -17.74 32.21
C LYS A 7 16.67 -16.34 31.61
N LYS A 8 17.05 -16.09 30.36
CA LYS A 8 16.33 -15.17 29.47
C LYS A 8 15.49 -16.04 28.54
N GLY A 9 14.16 -15.91 28.64
CA GLY A 9 13.19 -16.70 27.89
C GLY A 9 13.22 -16.40 26.38
N PRO A 10 12.50 -17.19 25.57
CA PRO A 10 12.42 -16.97 24.14
C PRO A 10 11.85 -15.57 23.87
N GLY A 11 12.55 -14.81 23.02
CA GLY A 11 12.11 -13.48 22.57
C GLY A 11 10.68 -13.53 22.05
N LYS A 12 9.90 -12.51 22.39
CA LYS A 12 8.48 -12.36 22.03
C LYS A 12 8.26 -12.60 20.52
N PRO A 13 7.29 -13.42 20.11
CA PRO A 13 6.92 -13.53 18.71
C PRO A 13 6.13 -12.27 18.32
N GLY A 14 6.72 -11.41 17.48
CA GLY A 14 6.03 -10.21 16.99
C GLY A 14 6.87 -9.16 16.27
N GLN A 15 8.08 -9.47 15.80
CA GLN A 15 8.95 -8.46 15.15
C GLN A 15 9.55 -8.86 13.81
N ASP A 16 8.98 -9.86 13.11
CA ASP A 16 9.38 -10.19 11.73
C ASP A 16 8.14 -10.46 10.87
N LEU A 17 7.48 -9.42 10.38
CA LEU A 17 6.60 -9.49 9.22
C LEU A 17 6.80 -8.22 8.37
N PRO A 18 6.96 -8.32 7.04
CA PRO A 18 6.74 -7.14 6.19
C PRO A 18 5.31 -6.67 6.47
N PRO A 19 5.04 -5.35 6.52
CA PRO A 19 3.69 -4.90 6.73
C PRO A 19 2.85 -5.48 5.59
N LEU A 20 1.95 -6.40 5.94
CA LEU A 20 0.74 -6.59 5.16
C LEU A 20 0.20 -5.18 4.93
N LEU A 21 0.25 -4.75 3.67
CA LEU A 21 -0.47 -3.58 3.18
C LEU A 21 -1.85 -3.57 3.84
N ASP A 22 -2.15 -2.45 4.48
CA ASP A 22 -3.42 -2.04 5.09
C ASP A 22 -4.56 -3.01 4.76
N MET A 23 -4.88 -3.94 5.67
CA MET A 23 -5.96 -4.91 5.44
C MET A 23 -7.26 -4.13 5.28
N PRO A 24 -7.87 -4.06 4.08
CA PRO A 24 -9.06 -3.23 3.88
C PRO A 24 -10.23 -3.66 4.77
N SER A 25 -10.23 -4.93 5.19
CA SER A 25 -11.21 -5.48 6.13
C SER A 25 -11.17 -4.88 7.53
N ASN A 26 -10.20 -4.05 7.90
CA ASN A 26 -10.18 -3.36 9.19
C ASN A 26 -10.64 -1.89 9.08
N GLU A 27 -10.84 -1.36 7.87
CA GLU A 27 -11.23 0.03 7.65
C GLU A 27 -12.61 0.36 8.23
N TRP A 28 -13.50 -0.63 8.38
CA TRP A 28 -14.78 -0.44 9.07
C TRP A 28 -14.61 -0.03 10.54
N VAL A 29 -13.52 -0.40 11.22
CA VAL A 29 -13.25 0.03 12.60
C VAL A 29 -13.04 1.53 12.63
N PHE A 30 -12.28 2.07 11.67
CA PHE A 30 -12.08 3.51 11.54
C PHE A 30 -13.38 4.23 11.16
N ALA A 31 -14.22 3.63 10.31
CA ALA A 31 -15.55 4.17 10.01
C ALA A 31 -16.43 4.23 11.27
N ALA A 32 -16.44 3.17 12.07
CA ALA A 32 -17.19 3.12 13.33
C ALA A 32 -16.65 4.13 14.37
N ILE A 33 -15.33 4.31 14.45
CA ILE A 33 -14.73 5.35 15.30
C ILE A 33 -15.18 6.74 14.83
N ARG A 34 -15.16 7.00 13.52
CA ARG A 34 -15.60 8.28 12.95
C ARG A 34 -17.07 8.57 13.31
N GLU A 35 -17.96 7.62 13.10
CA GLU A 35 -19.38 7.73 13.46
C GLU A 35 -19.56 7.98 14.97
N ALA A 36 -18.78 7.29 15.82
CA ALA A 36 -18.86 7.45 17.27
C ALA A 36 -18.40 8.83 17.76
N LEU A 37 -17.53 9.51 17.01
CA LEU A 37 -17.02 10.85 17.29
C LEU A 37 -17.87 11.95 16.65
N GLU A 38 -18.67 11.63 15.64
CA GLU A 38 -19.47 12.59 14.90
C GLU A 38 -20.48 13.33 15.82
N GLY A 39 -20.53 14.66 15.70
CA GLY A 39 -21.42 15.50 16.50
C GLY A 39 -21.05 15.63 17.98
N LYS A 40 -19.82 15.27 18.37
CA LYS A 40 -19.30 15.45 19.74
C LYS A 40 -18.17 16.48 19.77
N ASP A 41 -18.22 17.35 20.78
CA ASP A 41 -17.15 18.28 21.10
C ASP A 41 -16.28 17.69 22.21
N PHE A 42 -14.96 17.75 22.03
CA PHE A 42 -13.97 17.34 23.01
C PHE A 42 -13.01 18.50 23.27
N GLU A 43 -12.68 18.76 24.53
CA GLU A 43 -11.78 19.85 24.95
C GLU A 43 -10.29 19.48 24.78
N SER A 44 -9.98 18.18 24.67
CA SER A 44 -8.59 17.70 24.51
C SER A 44 -8.50 16.32 23.85
N ILE A 45 -7.31 16.01 23.33
CA ILE A 45 -6.98 14.66 22.83
C ILE A 45 -7.10 13.61 23.93
N ASP A 46 -6.80 13.97 25.19
CA ASP A 46 -6.94 13.05 26.33
C ASP A 46 -8.39 12.67 26.57
N GLU A 47 -9.33 13.60 26.35
CA GLU A 47 -10.76 13.33 26.44
C GLU A 47 -11.25 12.40 25.32
N VAL A 48 -10.78 12.63 24.08
CA VAL A 48 -11.02 11.72 22.95
C VAL A 48 -10.51 10.33 23.27
N ASN A 49 -9.28 10.22 23.79
CA ASN A 49 -8.67 8.94 24.15
C ASN A 49 -9.46 8.22 25.25
N ALA A 50 -9.89 8.93 26.29
CA ALA A 50 -10.69 8.37 27.37
C ALA A 50 -12.06 7.87 26.87
N PHE A 51 -12.71 8.65 26.00
CA PHE A 51 -13.96 8.26 25.35
C PHE A 51 -13.80 6.99 24.51
N LEU A 52 -12.79 6.94 23.64
CA LEU A 52 -12.52 5.78 22.79
C LEU A 52 -12.14 4.54 23.60
N GLN A 53 -11.35 4.69 24.67
CA GLN A 53 -11.02 3.62 25.62
C GLN A 53 -12.29 3.05 26.26
N GLY A 54 -13.23 3.90 26.70
CA GLY A 54 -14.51 3.48 27.25
C GLY A 54 -15.36 2.68 26.25
N LYS A 55 -15.42 3.16 25.00
CA LYS A 55 -16.11 2.48 23.89
C LYS A 55 -15.49 1.13 23.55
N LEU A 56 -14.16 1.06 23.51
CA LEU A 56 -13.41 -0.19 23.31
C LEU A 56 -13.67 -1.19 24.44
N ALA A 57 -13.63 -0.74 25.69
CA ALA A 57 -13.89 -1.60 26.86
C ALA A 57 -15.34 -2.14 26.89
N ALA A 58 -16.30 -1.35 26.38
CA ALA A 58 -17.70 -1.77 26.22
C ALA A 58 -17.92 -2.73 25.04
N GLY A 59 -16.92 -2.89 24.16
CA GLY A 59 -17.01 -3.70 22.96
C GLY A 59 -17.80 -3.06 21.82
N ASP A 60 -17.97 -1.74 21.82
CA ASP A 60 -18.77 -1.01 20.81
C ASP A 60 -18.16 -1.13 19.39
N PHE A 61 -16.86 -1.39 19.29
CA PHE A 61 -16.14 -1.65 18.03
C PHE A 61 -15.87 -3.13 17.77
N SER A 62 -16.46 -4.05 18.56
CA SER A 62 -16.21 -5.49 18.45
C SER A 62 -17.07 -6.18 17.40
N LEU A 63 -18.15 -5.53 16.95
CA LEU A 63 -19.07 -6.07 15.96
C LEU A 63 -19.20 -5.09 14.81
N ARG A 64 -18.97 -5.59 13.60
CA ARG A 64 -19.12 -4.81 12.39
C ARG A 64 -20.59 -4.52 12.13
N LYS A 65 -20.98 -3.26 12.27
CA LYS A 65 -22.32 -2.77 11.90
C LYS A 65 -22.29 -2.33 10.45
N LYS A 66 -23.22 -2.85 9.65
CA LYS A 66 -23.44 -2.38 8.28
C LYS A 66 -24.28 -1.11 8.34
N THR A 67 -23.62 0.03 8.27
CA THR A 67 -24.25 1.35 8.42
C THR A 67 -24.45 2.05 7.08
N GLY A 68 -24.04 1.42 5.97
CA GLY A 68 -24.14 2.03 4.65
C GLY A 68 -25.57 2.38 4.23
N THR A 69 -25.78 3.65 3.93
CA THR A 69 -27.08 4.22 3.53
C THR A 69 -27.17 4.36 2.01
N THR A 70 -26.08 4.78 1.36
CA THR A 70 -26.00 4.94 -0.09
C THR A 70 -25.71 3.59 -0.78
N PRO A 71 -26.01 3.45 -2.09
CA PRO A 71 -25.64 2.24 -2.83
C PRO A 71 -24.13 1.94 -2.76
N LEU A 72 -23.28 2.97 -2.82
CA LEU A 72 -21.84 2.80 -2.74
C LEU A 72 -21.41 2.31 -1.35
N GLU A 73 -21.91 2.91 -0.27
CA GLU A 73 -21.60 2.47 1.09
C GLU A 73 -22.06 1.02 1.34
N LYS A 74 -23.24 0.64 0.83
CA LYS A 74 -23.73 -0.74 0.89
C LYS A 74 -22.85 -1.70 0.11
N ALA A 75 -22.35 -1.28 -1.05
CA ALA A 75 -21.39 -2.06 -1.84
C ALA A 75 -20.06 -2.22 -1.08
N GLN A 76 -19.58 -1.15 -0.43
CA GLN A 76 -18.37 -1.20 0.39
C GLN A 76 -18.55 -2.12 1.61
N ASP A 77 -19.73 -2.13 2.23
CA ASP A 77 -20.07 -3.08 3.29
C ASP A 77 -20.02 -4.53 2.80
N ILE A 78 -20.45 -4.80 1.57
CA ILE A 78 -20.29 -6.14 0.97
C ILE A 78 -18.81 -6.43 0.72
N MET A 79 -18.01 -5.45 0.32
CA MET A 79 -16.58 -5.64 0.07
C MET A 79 -15.79 -6.01 1.31
N TYR A 80 -16.07 -5.38 2.44
CA TYR A 80 -15.46 -5.80 3.70
C TYR A 80 -15.80 -7.27 4.06
N ASP A 81 -17.02 -7.76 3.76
CA ASP A 81 -17.34 -9.19 3.92
C ASP A 81 -16.51 -10.03 2.92
N ALA A 82 -16.34 -9.54 1.69
CA ALA A 82 -15.52 -10.21 0.68
C ALA A 82 -14.06 -10.35 1.12
N TRP A 83 -13.49 -9.29 1.72
CA TRP A 83 -12.12 -9.29 2.23
C TRP A 83 -11.88 -10.32 3.35
N ASP A 84 -12.92 -10.69 4.11
CA ASP A 84 -12.86 -11.74 5.13
C ASP A 84 -13.19 -13.15 4.59
N ALA A 85 -13.93 -13.22 3.48
CA ALA A 85 -14.30 -14.48 2.82
C ALA A 85 -13.13 -15.14 2.08
N LYS A 86 -13.30 -16.43 1.75
CA LYS A 86 -12.27 -17.25 1.07
C LYS A 86 -12.81 -17.90 -0.20
N GLY A 87 -11.92 -18.14 -1.15
CA GLY A 87 -12.23 -18.89 -2.37
C GLY A 87 -13.35 -18.25 -3.19
N LYS A 88 -14.26 -19.05 -3.72
CA LYS A 88 -15.31 -18.58 -4.64
C LYS A 88 -16.25 -17.53 -4.03
N GLU A 89 -16.57 -17.63 -2.74
CA GLU A 89 -17.45 -16.69 -2.05
C GLU A 89 -16.94 -15.25 -2.13
N ARG A 90 -15.62 -15.07 -2.02
CA ARG A 90 -14.95 -13.77 -2.14
C ARG A 90 -15.24 -13.09 -3.48
N ILE A 91 -15.16 -13.85 -4.57
CA ILE A 91 -15.45 -13.40 -5.94
C ILE A 91 -16.94 -13.10 -6.11
N ASP A 92 -17.81 -13.99 -5.62
CA ASP A 92 -19.27 -13.82 -5.70
C ASP A 92 -19.73 -12.55 -4.94
N LEU A 93 -19.11 -12.24 -3.80
CA LEU A 93 -19.38 -11.01 -3.04
C LEU A 93 -18.87 -9.76 -3.77
N ALA A 94 -17.71 -9.79 -4.42
CA ALA A 94 -17.26 -8.66 -5.23
C ALA A 94 -18.20 -8.37 -6.40
N TYR A 95 -18.67 -9.39 -7.11
CA TYR A 95 -19.69 -9.21 -8.16
C TYR A 95 -21.02 -8.70 -7.58
N LYS A 96 -21.42 -9.17 -6.40
CA LYS A 96 -22.60 -8.66 -5.69
C LYS A 96 -22.45 -7.18 -5.35
N ALA A 97 -21.28 -6.73 -4.88
CA ALA A 97 -20.99 -5.32 -4.64
C ALA A 97 -21.15 -4.49 -5.92
N LEU A 98 -20.62 -4.97 -7.05
CA LEU A 98 -20.77 -4.32 -8.37
C LEU A 98 -22.21 -4.34 -8.93
N ALA A 99 -23.06 -5.24 -8.45
CA ALA A 99 -24.48 -5.22 -8.77
C ALA A 99 -25.24 -4.15 -7.98
N VAL A 100 -24.77 -3.82 -6.77
CA VAL A 100 -25.32 -2.75 -5.93
C VAL A 100 -24.81 -1.38 -6.37
N SER A 101 -23.51 -1.25 -6.63
CA SER A 101 -22.89 -0.02 -7.14
C SER A 101 -21.75 -0.34 -8.09
N LYS A 102 -21.83 0.21 -9.31
CA LYS A 102 -20.73 0.14 -10.30
C LYS A 102 -19.54 1.03 -9.95
N ASP A 103 -19.69 1.87 -8.93
CA ASP A 103 -18.63 2.78 -8.48
C ASP A 103 -17.84 2.21 -7.28
N CYS A 104 -18.02 0.91 -6.98
CA CYS A 104 -17.25 0.22 -5.94
C CYS A 104 -15.86 -0.19 -6.45
N ALA A 105 -14.88 0.70 -6.30
CA ALA A 105 -13.50 0.48 -6.76
C ALA A 105 -12.84 -0.77 -6.14
N ASP A 106 -13.08 -1.05 -4.85
CA ASP A 106 -12.51 -2.22 -4.17
C ASP A 106 -12.96 -3.55 -4.78
N ALA A 107 -14.17 -3.61 -5.34
CA ALA A 107 -14.65 -4.83 -6.00
C ALA A 107 -13.83 -5.14 -7.25
N TYR A 108 -13.46 -4.11 -8.00
CA TYR A 108 -12.58 -4.25 -9.16
C TYR A 108 -11.16 -4.66 -8.78
N VAL A 109 -10.62 -4.09 -7.70
CA VAL A 109 -9.34 -4.52 -7.12
C VAL A 109 -9.39 -6.00 -6.76
N LEU A 110 -10.41 -6.44 -6.03
CA LEU A 110 -10.53 -7.84 -5.65
C LEU A 110 -10.61 -8.77 -6.88
N LEU A 111 -11.41 -8.40 -7.89
CA LEU A 111 -11.56 -9.18 -9.11
C LEU A 111 -10.27 -9.24 -9.94
N SER A 112 -9.45 -8.20 -9.96
CA SER A 112 -8.16 -8.25 -10.66
C SER A 112 -7.21 -9.28 -10.06
N HIS A 113 -7.26 -9.52 -8.75
CA HIS A 113 -6.41 -10.52 -8.08
C HIS A 113 -6.98 -11.93 -8.14
N GLU A 114 -8.30 -12.07 -8.01
CA GLU A 114 -8.95 -13.36 -7.75
C GLU A 114 -9.65 -13.96 -8.98
N ALA A 115 -10.09 -13.12 -9.92
CA ALA A 115 -10.88 -13.55 -11.08
C ALA A 115 -10.14 -13.39 -12.41
N ALA A 116 -9.15 -12.50 -12.50
CA ALA A 116 -8.41 -12.29 -13.73
C ALA A 116 -7.57 -13.53 -14.11
N THR A 117 -7.66 -13.90 -15.38
CA THR A 117 -6.96 -15.06 -15.97
C THR A 117 -5.75 -14.65 -16.81
N SER A 118 -5.56 -13.35 -17.03
CA SER A 118 -4.46 -12.78 -17.80
C SER A 118 -4.06 -11.39 -17.29
N LEU A 119 -2.84 -10.96 -17.64
CA LEU A 119 -2.35 -9.62 -17.33
C LEU A 119 -3.29 -8.53 -17.87
N SER A 120 -3.73 -8.67 -19.13
CA SER A 120 -4.61 -7.69 -19.77
C SER A 120 -5.97 -7.59 -19.08
N GLU A 121 -6.49 -8.72 -18.59
CA GLU A 121 -7.75 -8.74 -17.84
C GLU A 121 -7.60 -8.09 -16.45
N ALA A 122 -6.50 -8.35 -15.75
CA ALA A 122 -6.20 -7.71 -14.47
C ALA A 122 -6.07 -6.17 -14.63
N ILE A 123 -5.36 -5.72 -15.67
CA ILE A 123 -5.24 -4.29 -16.01
C ILE A 123 -6.63 -3.69 -16.27
N ARG A 124 -7.47 -4.34 -17.08
CA ARG A 124 -8.82 -3.84 -17.38
C ARG A 124 -9.66 -3.69 -16.11
N PHE A 125 -9.65 -4.67 -15.21
CA PHE A 125 -10.36 -4.55 -13.93
C PHE A 125 -9.87 -3.35 -13.14
N LEU A 126 -8.55 -3.15 -13.03
CA LEU A 126 -8.00 -2.04 -12.28
C LEU A 126 -8.25 -0.67 -12.93
N GLU A 127 -8.22 -0.57 -14.26
CA GLU A 127 -8.65 0.64 -14.99
C GLU A 127 -10.12 0.98 -14.70
N GLU A 128 -11.00 -0.03 -14.65
CA GLU A 128 -12.39 0.13 -14.23
C GLU A 128 -12.49 0.56 -12.76
N GLY A 129 -11.65 0.02 -11.87
CA GLY A 129 -11.55 0.40 -10.46
C GLY A 129 -11.12 1.85 -10.25
N VAL A 130 -10.11 2.32 -10.99
CA VAL A 130 -9.67 3.73 -10.98
C VAL A 130 -10.81 4.63 -11.47
N SER A 131 -11.45 4.27 -12.59
CA SER A 131 -12.57 5.03 -13.15
C SER A 131 -13.78 5.08 -12.21
N ALA A 132 -14.06 3.99 -11.51
CA ALA A 132 -15.11 3.90 -10.49
C ALA A 132 -14.84 4.85 -9.32
N GLY A 133 -13.59 4.87 -8.83
CA GLY A 133 -13.16 5.80 -7.78
C GLY A 133 -13.27 7.26 -8.20
N GLU A 134 -12.91 7.61 -9.44
CA GLU A 134 -13.02 8.99 -9.94
C GLU A 134 -14.47 9.47 -9.98
N ARG A 135 -15.40 8.60 -10.42
CA ARG A 135 -16.84 8.91 -10.40
C ARG A 135 -17.39 9.03 -8.98
N ALA A 136 -16.99 8.12 -8.08
CA ALA A 136 -17.44 8.11 -6.70
C ALA A 136 -17.02 9.36 -5.92
N LEU A 137 -15.77 9.79 -6.10
CA LEU A 137 -15.17 10.90 -5.34
C LEU A 137 -15.53 12.27 -5.93
N GLY A 138 -15.66 12.35 -7.25
CA GLY A 138 -15.91 13.60 -7.96
C GLY A 138 -14.73 14.58 -7.90
N LYS A 139 -14.73 15.56 -8.82
CA LYS A 139 -13.60 16.48 -9.03
C LYS A 139 -13.19 17.25 -7.77
N LYS A 140 -14.16 17.68 -6.97
CA LYS A 140 -13.96 18.49 -5.77
C LYS A 140 -13.02 17.80 -4.76
N MET A 141 -13.17 16.49 -4.57
CA MET A 141 -12.30 15.72 -3.68
C MET A 141 -10.83 15.80 -4.10
N PHE A 142 -10.54 15.69 -5.41
CA PHE A 142 -9.18 15.76 -5.94
C PHE A 142 -8.56 17.16 -5.87
N GLU A 143 -9.37 18.20 -5.83
CA GLU A 143 -8.92 19.60 -5.76
C GLU A 143 -8.68 20.04 -4.32
N GLU A 144 -9.60 19.68 -3.41
CA GLU A 144 -9.56 20.17 -2.02
C GLU A 144 -8.74 19.29 -1.09
N GLU A 145 -8.70 17.97 -1.35
CA GLU A 145 -8.08 17.00 -0.43
C GLU A 145 -6.78 16.40 -0.97
N ALA A 146 -6.23 16.95 -2.05
CA ALA A 146 -4.92 16.53 -2.54
C ALA A 146 -3.85 16.69 -1.44
N GLY A 147 -3.17 15.59 -1.12
CA GLY A 147 -2.23 15.54 0.00
C GLY A 147 -2.76 14.77 1.21
N ASN A 148 -4.09 14.67 1.35
CA ASN A 148 -4.77 14.13 2.52
C ASN A 148 -5.47 12.78 2.26
N PHE A 149 -5.41 12.23 1.05
CA PHE A 149 -6.22 11.07 0.65
C PHE A 149 -6.03 9.85 1.57
N TRP A 150 -4.86 9.66 2.17
CA TRP A 150 -4.67 8.54 3.09
C TRP A 150 -5.54 8.61 4.35
N GLY A 151 -5.79 9.83 4.84
CA GLY A 151 -6.61 10.08 6.03
C GLY A 151 -8.11 9.96 5.78
N ILE A 152 -8.54 9.95 4.51
CA ILE A 152 -9.95 9.93 4.11
C ILE A 152 -10.28 8.51 3.64
N LEU A 153 -11.08 7.78 4.41
CA LEU A 153 -11.44 6.39 4.09
C LEU A 153 -12.06 6.24 2.70
N GLU A 154 -12.89 7.21 2.30
CA GLU A 154 -13.62 7.25 1.05
C GLU A 154 -12.68 7.24 -0.16
N THR A 155 -11.48 7.82 -0.05
CA THR A 155 -10.50 7.88 -1.16
C THR A 155 -9.62 6.64 -1.28
N ARG A 156 -9.58 5.78 -0.26
CA ARG A 156 -8.65 4.63 -0.23
C ARG A 156 -8.95 3.54 -1.27
N PRO A 157 -10.20 3.19 -1.60
CA PRO A 157 -10.49 2.27 -2.69
C PRO A 157 -9.89 2.71 -4.03
N TYR A 158 -9.94 4.01 -4.33
CA TYR A 158 -9.31 4.59 -5.52
C TYR A 158 -7.78 4.50 -5.48
N MET A 159 -7.17 4.81 -4.33
CA MET A 159 -5.72 4.71 -4.16
C MET A 159 -5.23 3.26 -4.30
N ARG A 160 -5.97 2.28 -3.78
CA ARG A 160 -5.67 0.85 -3.96
C ARG A 160 -5.71 0.44 -5.43
N ALA A 161 -6.74 0.84 -6.15
CA ALA A 161 -6.84 0.55 -7.59
C ALA A 161 -5.65 1.11 -8.38
N ARG A 162 -5.23 2.36 -8.10
CA ARG A 162 -4.04 2.93 -8.75
C ARG A 162 -2.74 2.24 -8.36
N PHE A 163 -2.61 1.89 -7.08
CA PHE A 163 -1.42 1.24 -6.55
C PHE A 163 -1.18 -0.11 -7.23
N ASP A 164 -2.24 -0.89 -7.42
CA ASP A 164 -2.17 -2.19 -8.09
C ASP A 164 -2.03 -2.05 -9.61
N LEU A 165 -2.62 -1.01 -10.22
CA LEU A 165 -2.57 -0.78 -11.66
C LEU A 165 -1.15 -0.42 -12.14
N ALA A 166 -0.49 0.47 -11.42
CA ALA A 166 0.80 1.03 -11.81
C ALA A 166 1.88 -0.02 -12.18
N PRO A 167 2.19 -1.02 -11.34
CA PRO A 167 3.18 -2.04 -11.68
C PRO A 167 2.74 -2.93 -12.84
N LEU A 168 1.44 -3.22 -12.99
CA LEU A 168 0.94 -4.04 -14.10
C LEU A 168 1.08 -3.32 -15.44
N LEU A 169 0.86 -2.00 -15.49
CA LEU A 169 1.12 -1.19 -16.68
C LEU A 169 2.61 -1.22 -17.06
N CYS A 170 3.52 -1.11 -16.09
CA CYS A 170 4.96 -1.24 -16.34
C CYS A 170 5.32 -2.62 -16.92
N ILE A 171 4.80 -3.70 -16.34
CA ILE A 171 5.00 -5.07 -16.84
C ILE A 171 4.38 -5.26 -18.24
N GLY A 172 3.23 -4.62 -18.50
CA GLY A 172 2.55 -4.62 -19.79
C GLY A 172 3.20 -3.74 -20.87
N GLY A 173 4.37 -3.13 -20.58
CA GLY A 173 5.10 -2.28 -21.51
C GLY A 173 4.61 -0.82 -21.57
N LYS A 174 3.57 -0.46 -20.83
CA LYS A 174 3.02 0.90 -20.70
C LYS A 174 3.67 1.65 -19.53
N ARG A 175 5.00 1.68 -19.51
CA ARG A 175 5.77 2.17 -18.36
C ARG A 175 5.52 3.64 -18.02
N SER A 176 5.40 4.51 -19.02
CA SER A 176 5.09 5.93 -18.80
C SER A 176 3.74 6.11 -18.10
N GLU A 177 2.73 5.30 -18.45
CA GLU A 177 1.41 5.32 -17.79
C GLU A 177 1.52 4.84 -16.35
N GLY A 178 2.21 3.72 -16.10
CA GLY A 178 2.44 3.20 -14.75
C GLY A 178 3.17 4.21 -13.85
N THR A 179 4.20 4.88 -14.37
CA THR A 179 4.93 5.95 -13.68
C THR A 179 4.02 7.13 -13.34
N ALA A 180 3.13 7.52 -14.25
CA ALA A 180 2.16 8.59 -14.00
C ALA A 180 1.17 8.24 -12.86
N HIS A 181 0.74 6.97 -12.77
CA HIS A 181 -0.09 6.52 -11.63
C HIS A 181 0.67 6.62 -10.30
N MET A 182 1.95 6.25 -10.27
CA MET A 182 2.79 6.37 -9.06
C MET A 182 2.98 7.83 -8.64
N GLN A 183 3.26 8.72 -9.59
CA GLN A 183 3.39 10.16 -9.33
C GLN A 183 2.09 10.75 -8.79
N GLU A 184 0.95 10.35 -9.35
CA GLU A 184 -0.36 10.80 -8.86
C GLU A 184 -0.64 10.31 -7.43
N LEU A 185 -0.27 9.06 -7.10
CA LEU A 185 -0.40 8.56 -5.74
C LEU A 185 0.44 9.37 -4.75
N LEU A 186 1.67 9.76 -5.11
CA LEU A 186 2.51 10.62 -4.27
C LEU A 186 1.96 12.06 -4.17
N ARG A 187 1.32 12.59 -5.22
CA ARG A 187 0.64 13.89 -5.15
C ARG A 187 -0.53 13.86 -4.18
N LEU A 188 -1.33 12.79 -4.23
CA LEU A 188 -2.52 12.62 -3.40
C LEU A 188 -2.18 12.21 -1.96
N ASN A 189 -1.07 11.51 -1.76
CA ASN A 189 -0.53 11.11 -0.48
C ASN A 189 1.00 11.25 -0.43
N PRO A 190 1.52 12.47 -0.14
CA PRO A 190 2.94 12.74 0.03
C PRO A 190 3.55 12.04 1.25
N GLY A 191 2.74 11.62 2.22
CA GLY A 191 3.19 10.78 3.33
C GLY A 191 3.57 9.37 2.89
N ASP A 192 3.21 9.00 1.65
CA ASP A 192 3.51 7.74 0.99
C ASP A 192 3.35 6.51 1.90
N ASN A 193 2.18 6.42 2.53
CA ASN A 193 1.81 5.31 3.40
C ASN A 193 1.77 3.96 2.65
N GLN A 194 1.61 4.01 1.32
CA GLN A 194 1.62 2.83 0.47
C GLN A 194 3.04 2.43 0.00
N GLY A 195 4.05 3.27 0.23
CA GLY A 195 5.45 2.98 -0.11
C GLY A 195 5.80 3.11 -1.61
N VAL A 196 4.97 3.80 -2.38
CA VAL A 196 5.07 4.03 -3.83
C VAL A 196 6.41 4.64 -4.25
N ARG A 197 7.03 5.46 -3.38
CA ARG A 197 8.30 6.15 -3.69
C ARG A 197 9.43 5.20 -4.09
N HIS A 198 9.44 3.99 -3.55
CA HIS A 198 10.47 2.99 -3.84
C HIS A 198 10.34 2.43 -5.26
N GLU A 199 9.11 2.08 -5.66
CA GLU A 199 8.82 1.58 -7.00
C GLU A 199 9.02 2.67 -8.06
N LEU A 200 8.61 3.91 -7.75
CA LEU A 200 8.84 5.06 -8.63
C LEU A 200 10.33 5.30 -8.83
N ALA A 201 11.15 5.26 -7.77
CA ALA A 201 12.60 5.41 -7.90
C ALA A 201 13.21 4.34 -8.81
N GLY A 202 12.74 3.09 -8.72
CA GLY A 202 13.13 2.00 -9.63
C GLY A 202 12.77 2.29 -11.09
N CYS A 203 11.53 2.74 -11.35
CA CYS A 203 11.08 3.10 -12.69
C CYS A 203 11.91 4.22 -13.30
N LEU A 204 12.15 5.31 -12.56
CA LEU A 204 12.93 6.47 -13.02
C LEU A 204 14.39 6.10 -13.31
N LEU A 205 14.98 5.19 -12.53
CA LEU A 205 16.33 4.66 -12.79
C LEU A 205 16.40 3.85 -14.09
N GLU A 206 15.40 3.02 -14.35
CA GLU A 206 15.30 2.21 -15.57
C GLU A 206 15.07 3.08 -16.80
N ASP A 207 14.22 4.12 -16.69
CA ASP A 207 13.93 5.08 -17.75
C ASP A 207 15.06 6.07 -18.01
N GLY A 208 16.02 6.15 -17.08
CA GLY A 208 17.14 7.09 -17.19
C GLY A 208 16.75 8.53 -16.85
N ASP A 209 15.58 8.76 -16.27
CA ASP A 209 15.10 10.08 -15.86
C ASP A 209 15.74 10.49 -14.53
N MET A 210 17.00 10.91 -14.64
CA MET A 210 17.83 11.33 -13.50
C MET A 210 17.30 12.62 -12.85
N GLU A 211 16.60 13.46 -13.59
CA GLU A 211 16.06 14.72 -13.09
C GLU A 211 14.86 14.46 -12.18
N ALA A 212 13.89 13.68 -12.64
CA ALA A 212 12.76 13.25 -11.83
C ALA A 212 13.22 12.43 -10.62
N LEU A 213 14.24 11.56 -10.79
CA LEU A 213 14.78 10.79 -9.67
C LEU A 213 15.43 11.69 -8.60
N GLN A 214 16.17 12.72 -9.02
CA GLN A 214 16.73 13.69 -8.08
C GLN A 214 15.63 14.41 -7.31
N LYS A 215 14.60 14.90 -8.02
CA LYS A 215 13.47 15.58 -7.40
C LYS A 215 12.78 14.68 -6.36
N LEU A 216 12.52 13.43 -6.72
CA LEU A 216 11.95 12.44 -5.82
C LEU A 216 12.83 12.24 -4.57
N ILE A 217 14.15 12.12 -4.74
CA ILE A 217 15.09 11.98 -3.61
C ILE A 217 15.07 13.19 -2.68
N ASP A 218 14.93 14.39 -3.24
CA ASP A 218 14.92 15.65 -2.50
C ASP A 218 13.60 15.85 -1.74
N GLU A 219 12.49 15.27 -2.22
CA GLU A 219 11.19 15.26 -1.53
C GLU A 219 11.20 14.40 -0.25
N TYR A 220 12.06 13.37 -0.18
CA TYR A 220 12.21 12.51 1.01
C TYR A 220 13.68 12.51 1.49
N PRO A 221 14.16 13.60 2.11
CA PRO A 221 15.55 13.73 2.55
C PRO A 221 15.92 12.72 3.65
N ASP A 222 14.94 12.39 4.50
CA ASP A 222 15.07 11.52 5.68
C ASP A 222 14.70 10.05 5.41
N GLU A 223 14.62 9.65 4.14
CA GLU A 223 14.47 8.24 3.76
C GLU A 223 15.84 7.55 3.73
N TYR A 224 15.99 6.51 4.54
CA TYR A 224 17.25 5.78 4.77
C TYR A 224 17.17 4.30 4.36
N SER A 225 16.20 3.93 3.53
CA SER A 225 16.14 2.59 2.97
C SER A 225 17.32 2.29 2.04
N ALA A 226 17.63 1.00 1.88
CA ALA A 226 18.68 0.55 0.97
C ALA A 226 18.42 1.02 -0.48
N VAL A 227 17.15 1.07 -0.89
CA VAL A 227 16.71 1.56 -2.19
C VAL A 227 17.07 3.04 -2.36
N TRP A 228 16.90 3.86 -1.33
CA TRP A 228 17.22 5.29 -1.39
C TRP A 228 18.73 5.53 -1.49
N PHE A 229 19.52 4.84 -0.67
CA PHE A 229 20.99 4.92 -0.76
C PHE A 229 21.51 4.46 -2.12
N TYR A 230 20.96 3.38 -2.65
CA TYR A 230 21.32 2.86 -3.97
C TYR A 230 20.93 3.83 -5.10
N SER A 231 19.73 4.40 -5.05
CA SER A 231 19.26 5.39 -6.03
C SER A 231 20.14 6.63 -6.04
N ARG A 232 20.52 7.15 -4.86
CA ARG A 232 21.48 8.26 -4.71
C ARG A 232 22.85 7.91 -5.30
N ALA A 233 23.35 6.69 -5.07
CA ALA A 233 24.63 6.26 -5.60
C ALA A 233 24.63 6.15 -7.14
N LEU A 234 23.58 5.56 -7.72
CA LEU A 234 23.42 5.46 -9.17
C LEU A 234 23.26 6.81 -9.85
N LEU A 235 22.49 7.72 -9.24
CA LEU A 235 22.30 9.07 -9.73
C LEU A 235 23.64 9.83 -9.81
N LYS A 236 24.46 9.75 -8.74
CA LYS A 236 25.82 10.34 -8.73
C LYS A 236 26.76 9.69 -9.73
N PHE A 237 26.68 8.37 -9.91
CA PHE A 237 27.48 7.66 -10.89
C PHE A 237 27.16 8.08 -12.32
N ARG A 238 25.87 8.09 -12.69
CA ARG A 238 25.38 8.48 -14.03
C ARG A 238 25.71 9.94 -14.39
N ARG A 239 25.75 10.83 -13.40
CA ARG A 239 26.12 12.26 -13.56
C ARG A 239 27.62 12.56 -13.58
N GLY A 240 28.49 11.54 -13.51
CA GLY A 240 29.94 11.72 -13.69
C GLY A 240 30.76 11.96 -12.42
N ALA A 241 30.24 11.63 -11.22
CA ALA A 241 30.96 11.85 -9.94
C ALA A 241 31.53 10.57 -9.27
N GLY A 242 31.42 9.38 -9.88
CA GLY A 242 31.81 8.12 -9.22
C GLY A 242 32.98 7.37 -9.88
N ARG A 243 34.13 7.28 -9.19
CA ARG A 243 35.20 6.30 -9.48
C ARG A 243 34.90 4.98 -8.74
N LEU A 244 34.83 3.87 -9.48
CA LEU A 244 34.39 2.55 -9.00
C LEU A 244 35.56 1.60 -8.71
N ARG A 245 35.59 1.03 -7.49
CA ARG A 245 36.05 -0.36 -7.33
C ARG A 245 35.08 -1.27 -6.57
N GLN A 246 34.03 -0.73 -5.94
CA GLN A 246 33.15 -1.53 -5.06
C GLN A 246 31.70 -1.69 -5.57
N THR A 247 31.20 -0.77 -6.40
CA THR A 247 29.78 -0.75 -6.79
C THR A 247 29.43 -1.74 -7.93
N HIS A 248 30.36 -2.10 -8.82
CA HIS A 248 30.06 -3.00 -9.96
C HIS A 248 29.87 -4.47 -9.53
N ALA A 249 30.61 -4.93 -8.53
CA ALA A 249 30.50 -6.29 -8.01
C ALA A 249 29.17 -6.51 -7.26
N LEU A 250 28.69 -5.48 -6.54
CA LEU A 250 27.40 -5.52 -5.85
C LEU A 250 26.22 -5.46 -6.84
N LEU A 251 26.36 -4.66 -7.91
CA LEU A 251 25.38 -4.51 -9.01
C LEU A 251 25.12 -5.83 -9.75
N LEU A 252 26.16 -6.60 -10.06
CA LEU A 252 26.02 -7.89 -10.74
C LEU A 252 25.50 -9.00 -9.83
N HIS A 253 25.78 -8.94 -8.53
CA HIS A 253 25.36 -9.98 -7.59
C HIS A 253 23.87 -9.90 -7.24
N LEU A 254 23.33 -8.70 -7.02
CA LEU A 254 21.91 -8.51 -6.66
C LEU A 254 20.95 -8.75 -7.84
N ASN A 255 21.39 -8.44 -9.07
CA ASN A 255 20.59 -8.64 -10.28
C ASN A 255 20.59 -10.12 -10.72
N ARG A 256 21.73 -10.83 -10.60
CA ARG A 256 21.83 -12.26 -10.98
C ARG A 256 21.16 -13.24 -10.02
N THR A 257 20.96 -12.86 -8.76
CA THR A 257 20.48 -13.79 -7.72
C THR A 257 18.96 -13.74 -7.50
N GLY A 258 18.23 -12.89 -8.22
CA GLY A 258 16.78 -12.74 -8.00
C GLY A 258 16.43 -12.18 -6.62
N LEU A 259 17.41 -11.62 -5.89
CA LEU A 259 17.24 -11.07 -4.55
C LEU A 259 16.37 -9.81 -4.53
N TYR A 260 16.21 -9.11 -5.66
CA TYR A 260 15.18 -8.09 -5.84
C TYR A 260 13.76 -8.64 -5.61
N ARG A 261 13.48 -9.91 -5.94
CA ARG A 261 12.16 -10.55 -5.71
C ARG A 261 12.05 -11.20 -4.32
N CYS A 262 13.17 -11.63 -3.73
CA CYS A 262 13.16 -12.33 -2.43
C CYS A 262 13.10 -11.38 -1.23
N ILE A 263 13.67 -10.17 -1.34
CA ILE A 263 13.61 -9.18 -0.25
C ILE A 263 12.18 -8.67 -0.04
N PHE A 264 11.36 -8.59 -1.10
CA PHE A 264 10.01 -8.02 -1.05
C PHE A 264 8.88 -9.05 -0.85
N SER A 265 9.13 -10.36 -0.99
CA SER A 265 8.06 -11.38 -0.90
C SER A 265 8.00 -12.14 0.43
N GLY A 266 8.87 -11.84 1.40
CA GLY A 266 8.85 -12.45 2.74
C GLY A 266 9.03 -13.98 2.79
N ARG A 267 9.30 -14.65 1.66
CA ARG A 267 9.53 -16.10 1.63
C ARG A 267 10.96 -16.40 2.07
N LYS A 268 11.12 -16.83 3.32
CA LYS A 268 12.34 -17.49 3.82
C LYS A 268 12.58 -18.77 3.02
N TYR A 269 13.30 -18.75 1.90
CA TYR A 269 14.09 -19.89 1.43
C TYR A 269 15.05 -19.45 0.31
N CYS A 270 16.25 -19.01 0.69
CA CYS A 270 17.43 -19.20 -0.14
C CYS A 270 18.49 -19.89 0.73
N ARG A 271 18.52 -21.23 0.71
CA ARG A 271 19.67 -22.01 1.18
C ARG A 271 20.74 -21.94 0.10
N HIS A 272 21.56 -20.90 0.10
CA HIS A 272 22.89 -21.00 -0.47
C HIS A 272 23.85 -20.27 0.46
N GLU A 273 24.86 -21.02 0.92
CA GLU A 273 25.93 -20.52 1.78
C GLU A 273 26.64 -19.36 1.09
N LEU A 274 26.73 -18.23 1.79
CA LEU A 274 27.55 -17.10 1.39
C LEU A 274 29.02 -17.57 1.41
N PRO A 275 29.82 -17.38 0.34
CA PRO A 275 31.24 -17.65 0.42
C PRO A 275 31.92 -16.56 1.27
N SER A 276 32.81 -17.00 2.16
CA SER A 276 33.62 -16.15 3.02
C SER A 276 34.52 -15.23 2.18
N ILE A 277 34.56 -13.95 2.56
CA ILE A 277 35.44 -12.91 2.02
C ILE A 277 36.87 -13.14 2.52
#